data_AF-A0A4V2U674-F1
#
_entry.id   AF-A0A4V2U674-F1
#
_cell.length_a   1.000
_cell.length_b   1.000
_cell.length_c   1.000
_cell.angle_alpha   90.00
_cell.angle_beta   90.00
_cell.angle_gamma   90.00
#
_symmetry.space_group_name_H-M   'P 1'
#
loop_
_entity.id
_entity.type
_entity.pdbx_description
1 polymer ?
#
loop_
_entity_poly.entity_id
_entity_poly.type
_entity_poly.pdbx_seq_one_letter_code
_entity_poly.pdbx_strand_id
1 'polypeptide(L)' 'GYNRAASIMERMENEGIVGPANHAGKREILVETGRAREDEE' A
#
# COMPACT_ATOMS: atom_id res chain seq x y z
N GLY A 1 -11.82 -6.26 10.44
CA GLY A 1 -11.14 -7.55 10.70
C GLY A 1 -10.23 -7.92 9.55
N TYR A 2 -9.38 -8.93 9.73
CA TYR A 2 -8.33 -9.35 8.77
C TYR A 2 -8.84 -9.61 7.34
N ASN A 3 -10.02 -10.22 7.19
CA ASN A 3 -10.62 -10.47 5.87
C ASN A 3 -10.81 -9.19 5.05
N ARG A 4 -11.19 -8.09 5.70
CA ARG A 4 -11.34 -6.79 5.02
C ARG A 4 -10.00 -6.23 4.57
N ALA A 5 -8.95 -6.41 5.38
CA ALA A 5 -7.61 -5.95 5.02
C ALA A 5 -7.04 -6.75 3.84
N ALA A 6 -7.31 -8.06 3.78
CA ALA A 6 -6.92 -8.90 2.64
C ALA A 6 -7.56 -8.42 1.33
N SER A 7 -8.88 -8.14 1.34
CA SER A 7 -9.58 -7.61 0.15
C SER A 7 -9.09 -6.22 -0.26
N ILE A 8 -8.65 -5.39 0.70
CA ILE A 8 -8.06 -4.09 0.41
C ILE A 8 -6.67 -4.27 -0.23
N MET A 9 -5.85 -5.19 0.29
CA MET A 9 -4.53 -5.50 -0.27
C MET A 9 -4.63 -6.03 -1.70
N GLU A 10 -5.54 -6.96 -1.97
CA GLU A 10 -5.79 -7.50 -3.32
C GLU A 10 -6.16 -6.39 -4.31
N ARG A 11 -7.04 -5.47 -3.90
CA ARG A 11 -7.40 -4.30 -4.73
C ARG A 11 -6.21 -3.38 -4.96
N MET A 12 -5.44 -3.06 -3.94
CA MET A 12 -4.28 -2.19 -4.07
C MET A 12 -3.18 -2.81 -4.94
N GLU A 13 -3.00 -4.13 -4.93
CA GLU A 13 -2.11 -4.85 -5.85
C GLU A 13 -2.63 -4.75 -7.30
N ASN A 14 -3.93 -5.00 -7.52
CA ASN A 14 -4.55 -4.91 -8.85
C ASN A 14 -4.54 -3.48 -9.42
N GLU A 15 -4.69 -2.47 -8.57
CA GLU A 15 -4.64 -1.05 -8.93
C GLU A 15 -3.19 -0.54 -9.07
N GLY A 16 -2.17 -1.37 -8.81
CA GLY A 16 -0.76 -1.00 -8.92
C GLY A 16 -0.28 -0.02 -7.84
N ILE A 17 -1.01 0.07 -6.73
CA ILE A 17 -0.70 0.93 -5.58
C ILE A 17 0.35 0.26 -4.68
N VAL A 18 0.29 -1.07 -4.58
CA VAL A 18 1.18 -1.88 -3.75
C VAL A 18 1.87 -2.94 -4.60
N GLY A 19 3.16 -3.12 -4.41
CA GLY A 19 3.99 -4.10 -5.08
C GLY A 19 3.91 -5.51 -4.46
N PRO A 20 4.54 -6.51 -5.08
CA PRO A 20 4.56 -7.87 -4.59
C PRO A 20 5.19 -7.99 -3.21
N ALA A 21 4.83 -9.04 -2.48
CA ALA A 21 5.48 -9.34 -1.21
C ALA A 21 6.92 -9.83 -1.43
N ASN A 22 7.83 -9.36 -0.60
CA ASN A 22 9.20 -9.88 -0.55
C ASN A 22 9.28 -11.18 0.28
N HIS A 23 10.48 -11.73 0.41
CA HIS A 23 10.73 -12.98 1.15
C HIS A 23 10.24 -12.94 2.62
N ALA A 24 10.11 -11.76 3.23
CA ALA A 24 9.61 -11.57 4.59
C ALA A 24 8.11 -11.24 4.66
N GLY A 25 7.40 -11.21 3.52
CA GLY A 25 5.98 -10.87 3.44
C GLY A 25 5.68 -9.36 3.45
N LYS A 26 6.70 -8.50 3.40
CA LYS A 26 6.52 -7.04 3.30
C LYS A 26 6.27 -6.64 1.86
N ARG A 27 5.49 -5.58 1.65
CA ARG A 27 5.14 -5.05 0.33
C ARG A 27 5.55 -3.58 0.23
N GLU A 28 5.98 -3.18 -0.95
CA GLU A 28 6.37 -1.80 -1.25
C GLU A 28 5.16 -0.98 -1.73
N ILE A 29 5.10 0.29 -1.37
CA ILE A 29 4.07 1.21 -1.86
C ILE A 29 4.62 1.88 -3.12
N LEU A 30 3.90 1.78 -4.23
CA LEU A 30 4.34 2.25 -5.55
C LEU A 30 3.89 3.68 -5.86
N VAL A 31 2.95 4.21 -5.08
CA VAL A 31 2.45 5.58 -5.20
C VAL A 31 3.16 6.50 -4.22
N GLU A 32 3.47 7.71 -4.66
CA GLU A 32 3.90 8.78 -3.76
C GLU A 32 2.74 9.10 -2.80
N THR A 33 2.94 8.89 -1.51
CA THR A 33 1.89 9.20 -0.54
C THR A 33 1.74 10.72 -0.53
N GLY A 34 0.59 11.23 -0.97
CA GLY A 34 0.32 12.67 -1.07
C GLY A 34 0.28 13.45 0.26
N ARG A 35 0.89 12.93 1.34
CA ARG A 35 0.96 13.55 2.67
C ARG A 35 2.34 14.07 3.07
N ALA A 36 3.29 14.16 2.15
CA ALA A 36 4.54 14.90 2.41
C ALA A 36 4.37 16.44 2.29
N ARG A 37 3.14 16.96 2.13
CA ARG A 37 2.86 18.40 1.95
C ARG A 37 2.03 19.02 3.09
N GLU A 38 2.03 18.41 4.27
CA GLU A 38 1.34 18.96 5.45
C GLU A 38 2.31 19.35 6.59
N ASP A 39 3.62 19.17 6.42
CA ASP A 39 4.65 19.57 7.40
C ASP A 39 5.38 20.89 7.02
N GLU A 40 4.84 21.66 6.06
CA GLU A 40 5.24 23.04 5.75
C GLU A 40 4.11 24.02 6.09
N GLU A 41 3.70 24.12 7.36
CA GLU A 41 3.05 25.32 7.93
C GLU A 41 3.31 25.46 9.44
#